data_AF-A0A7X4J1Z8-F1
#
_entry.id   AF-A0A7X4J1Z8-F1
#
_cell.length_a   1.000
_cell.length_b   1.000
_cell.length_c   1.000
_cell.angle_alpha   90.00
_cell.angle_beta   90.00
_cell.angle_gamma   90.00
#
_symmetry.space_group_name_H-M   'P 1'
#
loop_
_entity.id
_entity.type
_entity.pdbx_description
1 polymer ?
#
loop_
_entity_poly.entity_id
_entity_poly.type
_entity_poly.pdbx_seq_one_letter_code
_entity_poly.pdbx_strand_id
1 'polypeptide(L)'
;MSVAEVVIGAADHYARAELVTLALEDGAPVFLDRRRVALVGKDFPIAPYHHEALEMDLEAAADLVNRVRRSVAEHARAAISTMLAAYRAQVLILPASPYDRLPDSLEEVLSSRPLTLAADGMLYREFLAEAAAGLGMEVRRFPRRSDPIVLAAEAIGVDVASVTSLIARFGREAGAPWRKDHKLAAAAALSVLGRRIHH
;
A
#
# COMPACT_ATOMS: atom_id res chain seq x y z
N MET A 1 29.55 -8.54 0.78
CA MET A 1 28.15 -8.95 0.51
C MET A 1 27.38 -7.67 0.27
N SER A 2 26.86 -7.44 -0.94
CA SER A 2 25.97 -6.30 -1.16
C SER A 2 24.72 -6.49 -0.31
N VAL A 3 24.19 -5.41 0.25
CA VAL A 3 22.92 -5.47 0.96
C VAL A 3 21.84 -5.79 -0.07
N ALA A 4 21.09 -6.88 0.13
CA ALA A 4 19.96 -7.21 -0.73
C ALA A 4 18.97 -6.02 -0.73
N GLU A 5 18.57 -5.58 -1.92
CA GLU A 5 17.51 -4.58 -2.05
C GLU A 5 16.18 -5.25 -1.71
N VAL A 6 15.42 -4.65 -0.80
CA VAL A 6 14.18 -5.17 -0.26
C VAL A 6 13.07 -4.14 -0.48
N VAL A 7 12.01 -4.58 -1.16
CA VAL A 7 10.87 -3.74 -1.53
C VAL A 7 9.61 -4.31 -0.92
N ILE A 8 8.81 -3.44 -0.32
CA ILE A 8 7.46 -3.76 0.13
C ILE A 8 6.49 -3.24 -0.93
N GLY A 9 5.71 -4.14 -1.53
CA GLY A 9 4.53 -3.78 -2.29
C GLY A 9 3.31 -3.78 -1.38
N ALA A 10 2.43 -2.80 -1.56
CA ALA A 10 1.17 -2.71 -0.84
C ALA A 10 -0.02 -2.62 -1.79
N ALA A 11 -1.09 -3.32 -1.44
CA ALA A 11 -2.42 -3.16 -2.01
C ALA A 11 -3.41 -2.90 -0.87
N ASP A 12 -3.89 -1.66 -0.79
CA ASP A 12 -4.87 -1.24 0.20
C ASP A 12 -6.30 -1.53 -0.27
N HIS A 13 -7.18 -1.78 0.70
CA HIS A 13 -8.60 -1.92 0.47
C HIS A 13 -9.35 -1.44 1.73
N TYR A 14 -9.64 -0.12 1.78
CA TYR A 14 -10.14 0.56 2.98
C TYR A 14 -9.23 0.28 4.20
N ALA A 15 -9.81 -0.08 5.34
CA ALA A 15 -9.21 -0.33 6.64
C ALA A 15 -8.18 -1.47 6.72
N ARG A 16 -7.70 -2.00 5.58
CA ARG A 16 -6.67 -3.03 5.53
C ARG A 16 -5.75 -2.85 4.33
N ALA A 17 -4.54 -3.40 4.45
CA ALA A 17 -3.65 -3.59 3.33
C ALA A 17 -3.07 -5.00 3.31
N GLU A 18 -2.84 -5.50 2.11
CA GLU A 18 -1.98 -6.65 1.86
C GLU A 18 -0.58 -6.13 1.51
N LEU A 19 0.41 -6.54 2.30
CA LEU A 19 1.82 -6.24 2.10
C LEU A 19 2.54 -7.49 1.59
N VAL A 20 3.36 -7.33 0.56
CA VAL A 20 4.27 -8.39 0.05
C VAL A 20 5.68 -7.83 0.03
N THR A 21 6.60 -8.54 0.67
CA THR A 21 8.01 -8.15 0.75
C THR A 21 8.82 -9.04 -0.17
N LEU A 22 9.52 -8.43 -1.11
CA LEU A 22 10.43 -9.11 -2.02
C LEU A 22 11.84 -8.57 -1.82
N ALA A 23 12.84 -9.40 -2.12
CA ALA A 23 14.23 -8.97 -2.21
C ALA A 23 14.84 -9.30 -3.57
N LEU A 24 15.96 -8.67 -3.89
CA LEU A 24 16.85 -9.06 -4.98
C LEU A 24 18.06 -9.79 -4.40
N GLU A 25 18.15 -11.08 -4.72
CA GLU A 25 19.28 -11.95 -4.34
C GLU A 25 19.89 -12.54 -5.61
N ASP A 26 21.20 -12.37 -5.80
CA ASP A 26 21.95 -12.86 -6.97
C ASP A 26 21.28 -12.51 -8.33
N GLY A 27 20.70 -11.31 -8.41
CA GLY A 27 20.01 -10.82 -9.62
C GLY A 27 18.61 -11.38 -9.84
N ALA A 28 18.10 -12.19 -8.92
CA ALA A 28 16.77 -12.79 -9.00
C ALA A 28 15.83 -12.29 -7.89
N PRO A 29 14.56 -11.97 -8.20
CA PRO A 29 13.58 -11.66 -7.18
C PRO A 29 13.22 -12.88 -6.32
N VAL A 30 13.30 -12.70 -4.99
CA VAL A 30 12.91 -13.71 -3.99
C VAL A 30 11.76 -13.19 -3.12
N PHE A 31 10.88 -14.09 -2.70
CA PHE A 31 9.81 -13.77 -1.76
C PHE A 31 10.32 -13.90 -0.32
N LEU A 32 10.06 -12.88 0.50
CA LEU A 32 10.44 -12.86 1.91
C LEU A 32 9.26 -12.98 2.86
N ASP A 33 8.18 -12.24 2.59
CA ASP A 33 7.05 -12.17 3.51
C ASP A 33 5.76 -11.71 2.83
N ARG A 34 4.64 -12.06 3.46
CA ARG A 34 3.31 -11.53 3.17
C ARG A 34 2.57 -11.27 4.47
N ARG A 35 2.06 -10.06 4.64
CA ARG A 35 1.23 -9.70 5.79
C ARG A 35 -0.07 -9.04 5.37
N ARG A 36 -1.16 -9.44 6.03
CA ARG A 36 -2.38 -8.63 6.09
C ARG A 36 -2.29 -7.74 7.32
N VAL A 37 -2.46 -6.44 7.15
CA VAL A 37 -2.48 -5.48 8.25
C VAL A 37 -3.82 -4.76 8.33
N ALA A 38 -4.32 -4.56 9.55
CA ALA A 38 -5.42 -3.64 9.81
C ALA A 38 -4.85 -2.22 9.91
N LEU A 39 -5.49 -1.26 9.27
CA LEU A 39 -5.03 0.12 9.18
C LEU A 39 -5.83 1.07 10.07
N VAL A 40 -6.74 0.56 10.89
CA VAL A 40 -7.48 1.34 11.89
C VAL A 40 -7.87 0.43 13.04
N GLY A 41 -8.04 1.01 14.23
CA GLY A 41 -8.54 0.29 15.39
C GLY A 41 -9.93 -0.28 15.14
N LYS A 42 -10.20 -1.48 15.68
CA LYS A 42 -11.47 -2.21 15.53
C LYS A 42 -12.72 -1.44 16.00
N ASP A 43 -12.54 -0.45 16.87
CA ASP A 43 -13.62 0.32 17.48
C ASP A 43 -13.96 1.58 16.65
N PHE A 44 -13.32 1.75 15.48
CA PHE A 44 -13.53 2.88 14.59
C PHE A 44 -14.26 2.45 13.31
N PRO A 45 -15.05 3.37 12.72
CA PRO A 45 -15.64 3.13 11.41
C PRO A 45 -14.57 3.01 10.32
N ILE A 46 -14.85 2.19 9.31
CA ILE A 46 -13.93 1.95 8.20
C ILE A 46 -14.06 2.96 7.06
N ALA A 47 -15.14 3.75 7.04
CA ALA A 47 -15.44 4.69 5.97
C ALA A 47 -15.99 6.03 6.52
N PRO A 48 -15.26 6.68 7.46
CA PRO A 48 -15.74 7.85 8.19
C PRO A 48 -16.22 9.00 7.30
N TYR A 49 -15.71 9.15 6.07
CA TYR A 49 -16.14 10.21 5.16
C TYR A 49 -17.39 9.83 4.37
N HIS A 50 -17.45 8.62 3.81
CA HIS A 50 -18.53 8.21 2.91
C HIS A 50 -19.79 7.73 3.64
N HIS A 51 -19.69 7.25 4.88
CA HIS A 51 -20.84 6.76 5.63
C HIS A 51 -21.15 7.65 6.83
N GLU A 52 -20.27 7.68 7.82
CA GLU A 52 -20.61 8.25 9.13
C GLU A 52 -20.73 9.79 9.10
N ALA A 53 -19.82 10.49 8.43
CA ALA A 53 -19.84 11.95 8.39
C ALA A 53 -21.09 12.55 7.70
N LEU A 54 -21.79 11.77 6.87
CA LEU A 54 -22.99 12.23 6.15
C LEU A 54 -24.25 12.21 7.02
N GLU A 55 -24.22 11.53 8.16
CA GLU A 55 -25.37 11.34 9.07
C GLU A 55 -25.23 12.13 10.38
N MET A 56 -24.14 12.89 10.51
CA MET A 56 -23.78 13.66 11.71
C MET A 56 -23.80 15.16 11.42
N ASP A 57 -23.93 15.98 12.45
CA ASP A 57 -23.56 17.40 12.32
C ASP A 57 -22.06 17.55 12.04
N LEU A 58 -21.69 18.68 11.45
CA LEU A 58 -20.34 18.90 10.93
C LEU A 58 -19.26 18.83 12.03
N GLU A 59 -19.55 19.33 13.22
CA GLU A 59 -18.59 19.35 14.34
C GLU A 59 -18.32 17.94 14.85
N ALA A 60 -19.39 17.18 15.13
CA ALA A 60 -19.27 15.80 15.58
C ALA A 60 -18.63 14.89 14.51
N ALA A 61 -18.94 15.13 13.23
CA ALA A 61 -18.34 14.42 12.11
C ALA A 61 -16.83 14.72 12.00
N ALA A 62 -16.43 15.99 12.13
CA ALA A 62 -15.03 16.38 12.09
C ALA A 62 -14.24 15.77 13.25
N ASP A 63 -14.82 15.73 14.45
CA ASP A 63 -14.23 15.09 15.62
C ASP A 63 -14.03 13.58 15.42
N LEU A 64 -15.04 12.89 14.88
CA LEU A 64 -14.93 11.47 14.53
C LEU A 64 -13.83 11.23 13.52
N VAL A 65 -13.82 11.97 12.40
CA VAL A 65 -12.80 11.87 11.35
C VAL A 65 -11.40 12.07 11.93
N ASN A 66 -11.22 13.08 12.78
CA ASN A 66 -9.93 13.36 13.40
C ASN A 66 -9.46 12.21 14.32
N ARG A 67 -10.37 11.59 15.07
CA ARG A 67 -10.05 10.39 15.86
C ARG A 67 -9.67 9.21 14.98
N VAL A 68 -10.38 9.01 13.86
CA VAL A 68 -10.04 7.95 12.90
C VAL A 68 -8.67 8.21 12.26
N ARG A 69 -8.39 9.44 11.79
CA ARG A 69 -7.06 9.82 11.24
C ARG A 69 -5.92 9.48 12.21
N ARG A 70 -6.08 9.80 13.50
CA ARG A 70 -5.09 9.43 14.54
C ARG A 70 -4.91 7.91 14.64
N SER A 71 -6.01 7.16 14.70
CA SER A 71 -5.95 5.71 14.75
C SER A 71 -5.27 5.12 13.51
N VAL A 72 -5.55 5.67 12.33
CA VAL A 72 -4.93 5.25 11.07
C VAL A 72 -3.42 5.51 11.08
N ALA A 73 -2.97 6.68 11.54
CA ALA A 73 -1.55 7.00 11.67
C ALA A 73 -0.80 6.00 12.57
N GLU A 74 -1.38 5.70 13.73
CA GLU A 74 -0.80 4.76 14.68
C GLU A 74 -0.67 3.36 14.08
N HIS A 75 -1.73 2.86 13.44
CA HIS A 75 -1.75 1.52 12.85
C HIS A 75 -0.85 1.40 11.63
N ALA A 76 -0.84 2.41 10.74
CA ALA A 76 0.06 2.46 9.60
C ALA A 76 1.53 2.46 10.04
N ARG A 77 1.89 3.30 11.03
CA ARG A 77 3.24 3.35 11.59
C ARG A 77 3.63 2.02 12.24
N ALA A 78 2.73 1.41 13.01
CA ALA A 78 3.00 0.11 13.63
C ALA A 78 3.21 -0.99 12.58
N ALA A 79 2.37 -1.03 11.54
CA ALA A 79 2.49 -1.97 10.44
C ALA A 79 3.86 -1.87 9.75
N ILE A 80 4.26 -0.66 9.32
CA ILE A 80 5.55 -0.46 8.65
C ILE A 80 6.73 -0.71 9.60
N SER A 81 6.66 -0.27 10.85
CA SER A 81 7.73 -0.52 11.83
C SER A 81 7.96 -2.02 12.04
N THR A 82 6.89 -2.81 12.09
CA THR A 82 6.97 -4.28 12.24
C THR A 82 7.58 -4.93 10.99
N MET A 83 7.37 -4.36 9.81
CA MET A 83 8.06 -4.81 8.59
C MET A 83 9.54 -4.48 8.63
N LEU A 84 9.90 -3.25 9.01
CA LEU A 84 11.29 -2.78 9.07
C LEU A 84 12.13 -3.48 10.14
N ALA A 85 11.50 -3.93 11.23
CA ALA A 85 12.16 -4.74 12.25
C ALA A 85 12.56 -6.13 11.73
N ALA A 86 11.82 -6.67 10.76
CA ALA A 86 12.07 -8.00 10.19
C ALA A 86 12.92 -7.94 8.91
N TYR A 87 12.72 -6.90 8.09
CA TYR A 87 13.35 -6.75 6.78
C TYR A 87 13.89 -5.34 6.63
N ARG A 88 15.11 -5.20 6.13
CA ARG A 88 15.73 -3.88 5.88
C ARG A 88 15.18 -3.25 4.59
N ALA A 89 13.86 -3.15 4.49
CA ALA A 89 13.16 -2.63 3.31
C ALA A 89 13.50 -1.16 3.07
N GLN A 90 13.86 -0.84 1.82
CA GLN A 90 14.24 0.51 1.42
C GLN A 90 13.10 1.24 0.70
N VAL A 91 12.21 0.51 0.02
CA VAL A 91 11.14 1.09 -0.79
C VAL A 91 9.78 0.52 -0.38
N LEU A 92 8.79 1.39 -0.22
CA LEU A 92 7.38 1.03 -0.24
C LEU A 92 6.79 1.46 -1.59
N ILE A 93 6.14 0.54 -2.30
CA ILE A 93 5.37 0.86 -3.50
C ILE A 93 3.89 0.52 -3.33
N LEU A 94 3.03 1.48 -3.63
CA LEU A 94 1.57 1.37 -3.48
C LEU A 94 0.84 2.12 -4.60
N PRO A 95 -0.47 1.95 -4.80
CA PRO A 95 -1.20 2.68 -5.85
C PRO A 95 -1.09 4.21 -5.70
N ALA A 96 -1.28 4.95 -6.79
CA ALA A 96 -1.53 6.38 -6.72
C ALA A 96 -2.97 6.66 -6.27
N SER A 97 -3.14 7.65 -5.40
CA SER A 97 -4.46 8.18 -5.05
C SER A 97 -5.10 8.91 -6.24
N PRO A 98 -6.45 8.96 -6.30
CA PRO A 98 -7.16 9.62 -7.40
C PRO A 98 -7.02 11.15 -7.41
N TYR A 99 -6.58 11.74 -6.30
CA TYR A 99 -6.28 13.15 -6.12
C TYR A 99 -4.89 13.32 -5.51
N ASP A 100 -4.28 14.48 -5.72
CA ASP A 100 -2.90 14.78 -5.30
C ASP A 100 -2.73 14.84 -3.78
N ARG A 101 -3.79 15.20 -3.05
CA ARG A 101 -3.82 15.22 -1.58
C ARG A 101 -5.19 14.80 -1.06
N LEU A 102 -5.20 14.17 0.12
CA LEU A 102 -6.39 14.12 0.95
C LEU A 102 -6.53 15.48 1.67
N PRO A 103 -7.68 16.17 1.56
CA PRO A 103 -7.87 17.41 2.31
C PRO A 103 -7.83 17.23 3.83
N ASP A 104 -7.40 18.28 4.52
CA ASP A 104 -7.27 18.27 5.98
C ASP A 104 -8.58 18.57 6.71
N SER A 105 -9.48 19.32 6.09
CA SER A 105 -10.77 19.69 6.64
C SER A 105 -11.88 18.79 6.10
N LEU A 106 -12.85 18.48 6.95
CA LEU A 106 -14.01 17.69 6.55
C LEU A 106 -14.87 18.47 5.54
N GLU A 107 -14.98 19.78 5.72
CA GLU A 107 -15.71 20.69 4.85
C GLU A 107 -15.22 20.61 3.40
N GLU A 108 -13.90 20.60 3.19
CA GLU A 108 -13.33 20.45 1.85
C GLU A 108 -13.59 19.05 1.27
N VAL A 109 -13.56 17.99 2.09
CA VAL A 109 -13.91 16.65 1.63
C VAL A 109 -15.39 16.54 1.22
N LEU A 110 -16.28 17.19 1.97
CA LEU A 110 -17.72 17.17 1.74
C LEU A 110 -18.17 18.16 0.66
N SER A 111 -17.32 19.09 0.24
CA SER A 111 -17.65 20.05 -0.83
C SER A 111 -17.76 19.39 -2.21
N SER A 112 -17.34 18.13 -2.36
CA SER A 112 -17.33 17.39 -3.62
C SER A 112 -17.65 15.92 -3.40
N ARG A 113 -18.80 15.47 -3.91
CA ARG A 113 -19.21 14.06 -3.81
C ARG A 113 -18.17 13.07 -4.37
N PRO A 114 -17.52 13.31 -5.53
CA PRO A 114 -16.42 12.46 -5.99
C PRO A 114 -15.26 12.35 -4.99
N LEU A 115 -14.92 13.46 -4.32
CA LEU A 115 -13.87 13.49 -3.31
C LEU A 115 -14.29 12.74 -2.04
N THR A 116 -15.53 12.92 -1.56
CA THR A 116 -16.09 12.16 -0.43
C THR A 116 -16.02 10.65 -0.67
N LEU A 117 -16.39 10.18 -1.87
CA LEU A 117 -16.32 8.77 -2.26
C LEU A 117 -14.89 8.22 -2.32
N ALA A 118 -13.90 9.09 -2.55
CA ALA A 118 -12.50 8.70 -2.63
C ALA A 118 -11.75 8.82 -1.29
N ALA A 119 -12.23 9.67 -0.39
CA ALA A 119 -11.50 10.11 0.80
C ALA A 119 -11.12 8.97 1.73
N ASP A 120 -12.01 7.99 1.96
CA ASP A 120 -11.70 6.85 2.81
C ASP A 120 -10.55 6.00 2.24
N GLY A 121 -10.60 5.68 0.95
CA GLY A 121 -9.51 4.94 0.30
C GLY A 121 -8.19 5.74 0.26
N MET A 122 -8.28 7.07 0.16
CA MET A 122 -7.10 7.94 0.23
C MET A 122 -6.52 7.97 1.65
N LEU A 123 -7.36 8.05 2.69
CA LEU A 123 -6.94 8.09 4.08
C LEU A 123 -5.98 6.96 4.42
N TYR A 124 -6.37 5.72 4.16
CA TYR A 124 -5.53 4.56 4.47
C TYR A 124 -4.24 4.54 3.64
N ARG A 125 -4.33 4.92 2.36
CA ARG A 125 -3.20 4.87 1.43
C ARG A 125 -2.16 5.95 1.71
N GLU A 126 -2.60 7.18 1.96
CA GLU A 126 -1.71 8.30 2.24
C GLU A 126 -1.04 8.12 3.60
N PHE A 127 -1.77 7.68 4.63
CA PHE A 127 -1.16 7.45 5.94
C PHE A 127 -0.17 6.27 5.95
N LEU A 128 -0.38 5.25 5.11
CA LEU A 128 0.61 4.17 4.91
C LEU A 128 1.89 4.70 4.24
N ALA A 129 1.75 5.58 3.25
CA ALA A 129 2.87 6.26 2.61
C ALA A 129 3.61 7.20 3.56
N GLU A 130 2.90 8.05 4.30
CA GLU A 130 3.47 8.95 5.30
C GLU A 130 4.21 8.18 6.40
N ALA A 131 3.65 7.06 6.88
CA ALA A 131 4.29 6.19 7.85
C ALA A 131 5.63 5.64 7.31
N ALA A 132 5.67 5.18 6.06
CA ALA A 132 6.89 4.67 5.44
C ALA A 132 7.93 5.76 5.22
N ALA A 133 7.53 6.92 4.68
CA ALA A 133 8.41 8.06 4.51
C ALA A 133 8.99 8.55 5.85
N GLY A 134 8.15 8.66 6.89
CA GLY A 134 8.56 9.04 8.24
C GLY A 134 9.44 8.01 8.95
N LEU A 135 9.59 6.81 8.39
CA LEU A 135 10.52 5.76 8.84
C LEU A 135 11.74 5.63 7.91
N GLY A 136 11.93 6.55 6.96
CA GLY A 136 13.10 6.64 6.10
C GLY A 136 13.04 5.77 4.84
N MET A 137 11.88 5.20 4.51
CA MET A 137 11.70 4.48 3.25
C MET A 137 11.45 5.44 2.09
N GLU A 138 11.94 5.10 0.90
CA GLU A 138 11.47 5.73 -0.33
C GLU A 138 10.03 5.28 -0.61
N VAL A 139 9.13 6.22 -0.88
CA VAL A 139 7.76 5.91 -1.28
C VAL A 139 7.60 6.09 -2.79
N ARG A 140 7.20 5.02 -3.47
CA ARG A 140 6.88 5.04 -4.90
C ARG A 140 5.40 4.78 -5.11
N ARG A 141 4.84 5.37 -6.17
CA ARG A 141 3.45 5.15 -6.56
C ARG A 141 3.36 4.64 -7.99
N PHE A 142 2.51 3.65 -8.22
CA PHE A 142 2.15 3.25 -9.59
C PHE A 142 0.80 3.85 -10.01
N PRO A 143 0.62 4.22 -11.28
CA PRO A 143 -0.62 4.84 -11.73
C PRO A 143 -1.82 3.90 -11.54
N ARG A 144 -2.95 4.44 -11.05
CA ARG A 144 -4.15 3.64 -10.70
C ARG A 144 -4.75 2.86 -11.88
N ARG A 145 -4.54 3.32 -13.11
CA ARG A 145 -5.05 2.71 -14.34
C ARG A 145 -4.04 1.76 -15.00
N SER A 146 -2.84 1.65 -14.47
CA SER A 146 -1.82 0.72 -14.97
C SER A 146 -1.99 -0.65 -14.32
N ASP A 147 -1.65 -1.70 -15.07
CA ASP A 147 -1.51 -3.05 -14.54
C ASP A 147 -0.07 -3.23 -13.99
N PRO A 148 0.12 -3.45 -12.67
CA PRO A 148 1.45 -3.65 -12.11
C PRO A 148 2.19 -4.87 -12.67
N ILE A 149 1.49 -5.87 -13.23
CA ILE A 149 2.13 -7.01 -13.88
C ILE A 149 2.83 -6.55 -15.17
N VAL A 150 2.20 -5.67 -15.93
CA VAL A 150 2.81 -5.06 -17.14
C VAL A 150 4.00 -4.19 -16.75
N LEU A 151 3.85 -3.35 -15.71
CA LEU A 151 4.95 -2.52 -15.21
C LEU A 151 6.14 -3.35 -14.73
N ALA A 152 5.88 -4.50 -14.09
CA ALA A 152 6.93 -5.45 -13.70
C ALA A 152 7.59 -6.12 -14.91
N ALA A 153 6.82 -6.50 -15.93
CA ALA A 153 7.34 -7.13 -17.14
C ALA A 153 8.29 -6.18 -17.88
N GLU A 154 7.86 -4.93 -18.06
CA GLU A 154 8.68 -3.86 -18.63
C GLU A 154 9.94 -3.58 -17.81
N ALA A 155 9.82 -3.53 -16.48
CA ALA A 155 10.94 -3.25 -15.60
C ALA A 155 11.99 -4.37 -15.57
N ILE A 156 11.58 -5.64 -15.69
CA ILE A 156 12.46 -6.81 -15.65
C ILE A 156 12.99 -7.17 -17.07
N GLY A 157 12.35 -6.67 -18.13
CA GLY A 157 12.70 -7.01 -19.51
C GLY A 157 12.23 -8.40 -19.94
N VAL A 158 11.08 -8.86 -19.44
CA VAL A 158 10.48 -10.17 -19.77
C VAL A 158 9.01 -10.01 -20.17
N ASP A 159 8.39 -11.08 -20.66
CA ASP A 159 6.95 -11.05 -20.96
C ASP A 159 6.05 -11.12 -19.71
N VAL A 160 4.79 -10.75 -19.89
CA VAL A 160 3.75 -10.76 -18.84
C VAL A 160 3.51 -12.17 -18.27
N ALA A 161 3.67 -13.21 -19.09
CA ALA A 161 3.47 -14.61 -18.66
C ALA A 161 4.56 -15.06 -17.69
N SER A 162 5.79 -14.61 -17.89
CA SER A 162 6.94 -14.84 -17.04
C SER A 162 6.76 -14.19 -15.66
N VAL A 163 6.32 -12.93 -15.63
CA VAL A 163 5.97 -12.24 -14.37
C VAL A 163 4.80 -12.93 -13.67
N THR A 164 3.77 -13.32 -14.41
CA THR A 164 2.61 -14.04 -13.85
C THR A 164 3.04 -15.37 -13.22
N SER A 165 3.95 -16.10 -13.87
CA SER A 165 4.51 -17.36 -13.38
C SER A 165 5.36 -17.15 -12.12
N LEU A 166 6.13 -16.06 -12.06
CA LEU A 166 6.91 -15.66 -10.89
C LEU A 166 6.00 -15.32 -9.70
N ILE A 167 4.94 -14.53 -9.91
CA ILE A 167 3.94 -14.22 -8.88
C ILE A 167 3.21 -15.48 -8.40
N ALA A 168 2.94 -16.43 -9.30
CA ALA A 168 2.37 -17.72 -8.94
C ALA A 168 3.33 -18.57 -8.10
N ARG A 169 4.65 -18.50 -8.36
CA ARG A 169 5.68 -19.12 -7.54
C ARG A 169 5.68 -18.56 -6.12
N PHE A 170 5.68 -17.23 -5.97
CA PHE A 170 5.59 -16.58 -4.66
C PHE A 170 4.33 -17.01 -3.90
N GLY A 171 3.20 -17.17 -4.60
CA GLY A 171 1.97 -17.69 -3.97
C GLY A 171 2.08 -19.13 -3.45
N ARG A 172 2.90 -19.98 -4.08
CA ARG A 172 3.18 -21.33 -3.57
C ARG A 172 4.08 -21.29 -2.35
N GLU A 173 5.09 -20.42 -2.35
CA GLU A 173 6.02 -20.21 -1.23
C GLU A 173 5.30 -19.62 -0.01
N ALA A 174 4.40 -18.65 -0.23
CA ALA A 174 3.64 -17.98 0.84
C ALA A 174 2.50 -18.83 1.43
N GLY A 175 2.05 -19.87 0.72
CA GLY A 175 0.85 -20.63 1.04
C GLY A 175 -0.45 -19.83 0.94
N ALA A 176 -1.57 -20.47 1.30
CA ALA A 176 -2.88 -19.83 1.30
C ALA A 176 -3.03 -18.87 2.50
N PRO A 177 -3.73 -17.73 2.34
CA PRO A 177 -4.36 -17.23 1.11
C PRO A 177 -3.42 -16.44 0.17
N TRP A 178 -3.56 -16.61 -1.15
CA TRP A 178 -2.87 -15.80 -2.19
C TRP A 178 -3.87 -15.12 -3.16
N ARG A 179 -4.54 -14.08 -2.65
CA ARG A 179 -5.62 -13.32 -3.30
C ARG A 179 -5.10 -12.28 -4.29
N LYS A 180 -6.04 -11.66 -5.02
CA LYS A 180 -5.79 -10.58 -5.99
C LYS A 180 -4.88 -9.48 -5.43
N ASP A 181 -5.17 -9.01 -4.22
CA ASP A 181 -4.42 -7.90 -3.62
C ASP A 181 -2.96 -8.27 -3.31
N HIS A 182 -2.68 -9.53 -2.92
CA HIS A 182 -1.29 -9.99 -2.78
C HIS A 182 -0.56 -10.03 -4.12
N LYS A 183 -1.24 -10.47 -5.19
CA LYS A 183 -0.66 -10.50 -6.55
C LYS A 183 -0.34 -9.08 -7.03
N LEU A 184 -1.23 -8.12 -6.75
CA LEU A 184 -1.03 -6.71 -7.07
C LEU A 184 0.17 -6.13 -6.31
N ALA A 185 0.25 -6.39 -5.01
CA ALA A 185 1.37 -5.97 -4.17
C ALA A 185 2.70 -6.59 -4.65
N ALA A 186 2.72 -7.89 -4.94
CA ALA A 186 3.90 -8.58 -5.46
C ALA A 186 4.37 -8.00 -6.81
N ALA A 187 3.43 -7.78 -7.73
CA ALA A 187 3.72 -7.17 -9.03
C ALA A 187 4.28 -5.75 -8.89
N ALA A 188 3.70 -4.93 -8.01
CA ALA A 188 4.21 -3.59 -7.73
C ALA A 188 5.65 -3.64 -7.22
N ALA A 189 5.95 -4.51 -6.23
CA ALA A 189 7.31 -4.68 -5.73
C ALA A 189 8.30 -5.14 -6.82
N LEU A 190 7.89 -6.08 -7.69
CA LEU A 190 8.69 -6.51 -8.83
C LEU A 190 9.03 -5.37 -9.80
N SER A 191 8.10 -4.43 -10.03
CA SER A 191 8.34 -3.28 -10.91
C SER A 191 9.40 -2.28 -10.39
N VAL A 192 9.71 -2.36 -9.09
CA VAL A 192 10.81 -1.61 -8.47
C VAL A 192 12.11 -2.38 -8.62
N LEU A 193 12.12 -3.66 -8.23
CA LEU A 193 13.32 -4.51 -8.29
C LEU A 193 13.82 -4.70 -9.73
N GLY A 194 12.94 -4.84 -10.71
CA GLY A 194 13.31 -5.06 -12.11
C GLY A 194 14.22 -3.97 -12.68
N ARG A 195 13.98 -2.70 -12.32
CA ARG A 195 14.79 -1.56 -12.79
C ARG A 195 16.26 -1.66 -12.37
N ARG A 196 16.58 -2.51 -11.38
CA ARG A 196 17.90 -2.70 -10.81
C ARG A 196 18.60 -3.95 -11.32
N ILE A 197 17.88 -4.87 -11.95
CA ILE A 197 18.47 -6.05 -12.62
C ILE A 197 19.34 -5.61 -13.82
N HIS A 198 19.06 -4.43 -14.39
CA HIS A 198 19.74 -3.90 -15.56
C HIS A 198 20.86 -2.88 -15.25
N HIS A 199 21.19 -2.66 -13.98
CA HIS A 199 22.28 -1.76 -13.54
C HIS A 199 23.46 -2.57 -12.98
#